data_AF-A0A3C1BI83-F1
#
_entry.id   AF-A0A3C1BI83-F1
#
_cell.length_a   1.000
_cell.length_b   1.000
_cell.length_c   1.000
_cell.angle_alpha   90.00
_cell.angle_beta   90.00
_cell.angle_gamma   90.00
#
_symmetry.space_group_name_H-M   'P 1'
#
loop_
_entity.id
_entity.type
_entity.pdbx_description
1 polymer ?
#
loop_
_entity_poly.entity_id
_entity_poly.type
_entity_poly.pdbx_seq_one_letter_code
_entity_poly.pdbx_strand_id
1 'polypeptide(L)'
;MIDGNFNNPSISKSIQPKVYVEDYFRNSAYIERDNNSIGVLGNRGGDVTLLEINDEQHIQNELNDLKLGYDIIIIDLPPLDSLNMSKEWILFTNKTISVFEADKSISRSQGQYIDYLKLLNNKFAGWVLNKAAINTHSKKAKS
;
A
#
# COMPACT_ATOMS: atom_id res chain seq x y z
N MET A 1 8.88 1.51 3.97
CA MET A 1 7.69 0.72 3.55
C MET A 1 6.77 0.58 4.75
N ILE A 2 5.47 0.63 4.53
CA ILE A 2 4.43 0.45 5.57
C ILE A 2 3.53 -0.70 5.13
N ASP A 3 3.31 -1.67 6.01
CA ASP A 3 2.31 -2.72 5.82
C ASP A 3 0.95 -2.18 6.29
N GLY A 4 0.12 -1.73 5.36
CA GLY A 4 -1.23 -1.20 5.65
C GLY A 4 -2.34 -2.25 5.59
N ASN A 5 -2.02 -3.50 5.30
CA ASN A 5 -3.00 -4.58 5.20
C ASN A 5 -3.12 -5.36 6.51
N PHE A 6 -3.95 -4.85 7.43
CA PHE A 6 -4.21 -5.49 8.73
C PHE A 6 -4.84 -6.89 8.59
N ASN A 7 -5.61 -7.14 7.53
CA ASN A 7 -6.23 -8.45 7.31
C ASN A 7 -5.24 -9.50 6.82
N ASN A 8 -4.21 -9.10 6.09
CA ASN A 8 -3.18 -9.98 5.59
C ASN A 8 -1.79 -9.31 5.58
N PRO A 9 -1.12 -9.25 6.74
CA PRO A 9 0.12 -8.50 6.91
C PRO A 9 1.33 -9.26 6.36
N SER A 10 1.39 -9.39 5.04
CA SER A 10 2.37 -10.22 4.34
C SER A 10 3.80 -9.68 4.49
N ILE A 11 3.96 -8.36 4.47
CA ILE A 11 5.26 -7.69 4.69
C ILE A 11 5.72 -7.94 6.12
N SER A 12 4.82 -7.79 7.10
CA SER A 12 5.15 -7.98 8.52
C SER A 12 5.57 -9.42 8.81
N LYS A 13 4.86 -10.41 8.23
CA LYS A 13 5.22 -11.83 8.33
C LYS A 13 6.59 -12.12 7.70
N SER A 14 6.92 -11.47 6.59
CA SER A 14 8.16 -11.70 5.86
C SER A 14 9.38 -11.01 6.49
N ILE A 15 9.21 -9.80 7.03
CA ILE A 15 10.33 -8.95 7.48
C ILE A 15 10.53 -9.00 8.99
N GLN A 16 9.49 -9.34 9.77
CA GLN A 16 9.52 -9.29 11.24
C GLN A 16 10.03 -7.95 11.79
N PRO A 17 9.36 -6.83 11.47
CA PRO A 17 9.83 -5.50 11.83
C PRO A 17 9.79 -5.26 13.34
N LYS A 18 10.66 -4.36 13.82
CA LYS A 18 10.72 -3.96 15.24
C LYS A 18 9.59 -3.01 15.65
N VAL A 19 9.04 -2.25 14.69
CA VAL A 19 8.04 -1.21 14.93
C VAL A 19 6.77 -1.53 14.14
N TYR A 20 5.64 -1.29 14.78
CA TYR A 20 4.31 -1.59 14.26
C TYR A 20 3.46 -0.33 14.14
N VAL A 21 2.62 -0.27 13.09
CA VAL A 21 1.66 0.80 12.77
C VAL A 21 0.83 1.16 14.00
N GLU A 22 0.34 0.16 14.73
CA GLU A 22 -0.53 0.33 15.88
C GLU A 22 0.16 0.99 17.09
N ASP A 23 1.48 0.86 17.22
CA ASP A 23 2.24 1.55 18.29
C ASP A 23 2.67 2.93 17.82
N TYR A 24 3.12 3.01 16.56
CA TYR A 24 3.63 4.22 15.95
C TYR A 24 2.57 5.32 15.98
N PHE A 25 1.37 5.04 15.50
CA PHE A 25 0.28 6.02 15.47
C PHE A 25 -0.48 6.20 16.79
N ARG A 26 -0.20 5.39 17.84
CA ARG A 26 -0.79 5.62 19.17
C ARG A 26 0.13 6.43 20.07
N ASN A 27 1.42 6.18 19.99
CA ASN A 27 2.39 6.67 20.97
C ASN A 27 3.56 7.46 20.34
N SER A 28 3.48 7.77 19.04
CA SER A 28 4.59 8.38 18.28
C SER A 28 5.89 7.60 18.47
N ALA A 29 5.83 6.26 18.33
CA ALA A 29 6.95 5.39 18.63
C ALA A 29 8.17 5.71 17.76
N TYR A 30 9.36 5.76 18.36
CA TYR A 30 10.59 6.03 17.62
C TYR A 30 10.89 4.90 16.62
N ILE A 31 11.05 5.26 15.35
CA ILE A 31 11.60 4.36 14.33
C ILE A 31 13.11 4.46 14.38
N GLU A 32 13.74 3.43 14.97
CA GLU A 32 15.19 3.27 14.92
C GLU A 32 15.63 3.20 13.45
N ARG A 33 16.30 4.25 13.00
CA ARG A 33 16.91 4.29 11.67
C ARG A 33 18.22 3.52 11.74
N ASP A 34 18.14 2.21 11.51
CA ASP A 34 19.35 1.45 11.18
C ASP A 34 19.98 2.06 9.91
N ASN A 35 21.29 1.87 9.73
CA ASN A 35 22.04 2.32 8.53
C ASN A 35 21.55 1.67 7.20
N ASN A 36 20.47 0.90 7.24
CA ASN A 36 19.80 0.37 6.09
C ASN A 36 18.96 1.46 5.41
N SER A 37 19.13 1.57 4.09
CA SER A 37 18.36 2.48 3.22
C SER A 37 16.84 2.27 3.22
N ILE A 38 16.32 1.23 3.89
CA ILE A 38 14.90 0.86 3.89
C ILE A 38 14.42 0.66 5.33
N GLY A 39 13.56 1.54 5.80
CA GLY A 39 12.77 1.35 7.03
C GLY A 39 11.47 0.60 6.73
N VAL A 40 11.04 -0.27 7.65
CA VAL A 40 9.79 -1.03 7.54
C VAL A 40 8.94 -0.84 8.79
N LEU A 41 7.71 -0.36 8.60
CA LEU A 41 6.68 -0.30 9.63
C LEU A 41 5.69 -1.44 9.35
N GLY A 42 5.68 -2.45 10.21
CA GLY A 42 4.75 -3.58 10.09
C GLY A 42 3.40 -3.29 10.72
N ASN A 43 2.48 -4.23 10.67
CA ASN A 43 1.29 -4.26 11.51
C ASN A 43 1.14 -5.65 12.14
N ARG A 44 0.39 -5.74 13.24
CA ARG A 44 0.16 -7.00 13.98
C ARG A 44 -0.96 -7.85 13.37
N GLY A 45 -1.68 -7.27 12.42
CA GLY A 45 -2.88 -7.80 11.85
C GLY A 45 -4.09 -7.69 12.77
N GLY A 46 -5.25 -8.03 12.24
CA GLY A 46 -6.53 -7.98 12.94
C GLY A 46 -7.60 -7.27 12.12
N ASP A 47 -8.82 -7.28 12.65
CA ASP A 47 -9.96 -6.55 12.09
C ASP A 47 -9.97 -5.13 12.69
N VAL A 48 -8.99 -4.33 12.28
CA VAL A 48 -8.81 -2.94 12.70
C VAL A 48 -8.58 -2.05 11.49
N THR A 49 -9.10 -0.83 11.52
CA THR A 49 -8.84 0.18 10.50
C THR A 49 -7.85 1.24 10.99
N LEU A 50 -7.29 2.04 10.08
CA LEU A 50 -6.30 3.05 10.44
C LEU A 50 -6.91 4.13 11.34
N LEU A 51 -8.15 4.53 11.05
CA LEU A 51 -8.87 5.56 11.81
C LEU A 51 -9.42 5.04 13.16
N GLU A 52 -9.43 3.73 13.39
CA GLU A 52 -9.67 3.16 14.72
C GLU A 52 -8.42 3.21 15.62
N ILE A 53 -7.22 3.32 15.02
CA ILE A 53 -5.97 3.45 15.76
C ILE A 53 -5.82 4.88 16.30
N ASN A 54 -6.08 5.88 15.47
CA ASN A 54 -6.07 7.30 15.85
C ASN A 54 -6.84 8.16 14.83
N ASP A 55 -7.11 9.42 15.19
CA ASP A 55 -7.85 10.35 14.33
C ASP A 55 -7.04 10.82 13.10
N GLU A 56 -7.76 11.38 12.11
CA GLU A 56 -7.18 11.82 10.84
C GLU A 56 -6.04 12.84 11.03
N GLN A 57 -6.17 13.76 11.99
CA GLN A 57 -5.18 14.80 12.21
C GLN A 57 -3.89 14.23 12.78
N HIS A 58 -3.99 13.31 13.76
CA HIS A 58 -2.84 12.64 14.33
C HIS A 58 -2.12 11.78 13.29
N ILE A 59 -2.85 10.94 12.55
CA ILE A 59 -2.29 10.11 11.48
C ILE A 59 -1.57 10.98 10.43
N GLN A 60 -2.19 12.09 10.03
CA GLN A 60 -1.60 13.00 9.05
C GLN A 60 -0.30 13.65 9.54
N ASN A 61 -0.24 14.03 10.82
CA ASN A 61 0.97 14.62 11.44
C ASN A 61 2.12 13.60 11.46
N GLU A 62 1.85 12.39 11.95
CA GLU A 62 2.84 11.32 12.01
C GLU A 62 3.38 10.95 10.61
N LEU A 63 2.50 10.89 9.60
CA LEU A 63 2.92 10.68 8.21
C LEU A 63 3.74 11.85 7.65
N ASN A 64 3.47 13.09 8.08
CA ASN A 64 4.27 14.25 7.67
C ASN A 64 5.66 14.22 8.31
N ASP A 65 5.77 13.77 9.56
CA ASP A 65 7.06 13.59 10.22
C ASP A 65 7.89 12.49 9.55
N LEU A 66 7.26 11.39 9.12
CA LEU A 66 7.95 10.38 8.30
C LEU A 66 8.50 10.97 6.99
N LYS A 67 7.79 11.90 6.34
CA LYS A 67 8.27 12.53 5.08
C LYS A 67 9.52 13.38 5.28
N LEU A 68 9.82 13.84 6.49
CA LEU A 68 11.10 14.51 6.78
C LEU A 68 12.29 13.55 6.73
N GLY A 69 12.02 12.25 6.83
CA GLY A 69 13.03 11.20 6.97
C GLY A 69 13.22 10.29 5.78
N TYR A 70 12.28 10.27 4.84
CA TYR A 70 12.24 9.33 3.74
C TYR A 70 11.91 10.04 2.43
N ASP A 71 12.69 9.77 1.38
CA ASP A 71 12.39 10.29 0.04
C ASP A 71 11.10 9.70 -0.52
N ILE A 72 10.83 8.43 -0.20
CA ILE A 72 9.68 7.67 -0.69
C ILE A 72 9.13 6.81 0.44
N ILE A 73 7.80 6.89 0.62
CA ILE A 73 7.04 5.99 1.50
C ILE A 73 6.10 5.18 0.61
N ILE A 74 6.28 3.86 0.61
CA ILE A 74 5.39 2.91 -0.05
C ILE A 74 4.52 2.25 1.01
N ILE A 75 3.20 2.24 0.81
CA ILE A 75 2.21 1.62 1.69
C ILE A 75 1.54 0.50 0.92
N ASP A 76 1.62 -0.73 1.42
CA ASP A 76 0.88 -1.87 0.87
C ASP A 76 -0.54 -1.87 1.44
N LEU A 77 -1.55 -1.91 0.58
CA LEU A 77 -2.96 -1.77 0.97
C LEU A 77 -3.71 -3.09 0.76
N PRO A 78 -4.79 -3.32 1.54
CA PRO A 78 -5.68 -4.42 1.23
C PRO A 78 -6.32 -4.22 -0.16
N PRO A 79 -6.88 -5.29 -0.77
CA PRO A 79 -7.59 -5.15 -2.03
C PRO A 79 -8.81 -4.24 -1.86
N LEU A 80 -9.25 -3.59 -2.96
CA LEU A 80 -10.34 -2.61 -2.92
C LEU A 80 -11.72 -3.21 -2.56
N ASP A 81 -11.87 -4.53 -2.54
CA ASP A 81 -13.06 -5.18 -1.98
C ASP A 81 -13.16 -5.00 -0.45
N SER A 82 -12.03 -4.77 0.22
CA SER A 82 -11.90 -4.28 1.59
C SER A 82 -11.92 -2.75 1.59
N LEU A 83 -12.97 -2.20 0.97
CA LEU A 83 -13.06 -0.81 0.53
C LEU A 83 -12.85 0.20 1.66
N ASN A 84 -13.40 -0.05 2.85
CA ASN A 84 -13.29 0.87 3.98
C ASN A 84 -11.82 1.04 4.41
N MET A 85 -11.11 -0.06 4.65
CA MET A 85 -9.70 -0.04 5.06
C MET A 85 -8.79 0.57 3.97
N SER A 86 -9.01 0.21 2.71
CA SER A 86 -8.23 0.76 1.59
C SER A 86 -8.42 2.27 1.45
N LYS A 87 -9.68 2.73 1.57
CA LYS A 87 -10.03 4.15 1.43
C LYS A 87 -9.37 5.00 2.50
N GLU A 88 -9.37 4.54 3.76
CA GLU A 88 -8.72 5.27 4.86
C GLU A 88 -7.26 5.54 4.57
N TRP A 89 -6.48 4.52 4.18
CA TRP A 89 -5.09 4.74 3.80
C TRP A 89 -4.94 5.68 2.59
N ILE A 90 -5.80 5.54 1.58
CA ILE A 90 -5.78 6.40 0.38
C ILE A 90 -6.05 7.88 0.72
N LEU A 91 -6.77 8.19 1.81
CA LEU A 91 -6.94 9.59 2.25
C LEU A 91 -5.57 10.27 2.47
N PHE A 92 -4.61 9.54 3.02
CA PHE A 92 -3.30 10.07 3.40
C PHE A 92 -2.20 9.97 2.34
N THR A 93 -2.42 9.23 1.25
CA THR A 93 -1.40 9.05 0.20
C THR A 93 -1.32 10.25 -0.75
N ASN A 94 -0.12 10.57 -1.24
CA ASN A 94 0.03 11.56 -2.31
C ASN A 94 -0.34 11.00 -3.69
N LYS A 95 -0.02 9.71 -3.91
CA LYS A 95 -0.31 8.96 -5.13
C LYS A 95 -0.78 7.55 -4.77
N THR A 96 -1.67 7.02 -5.59
CA THR A 96 -2.20 5.65 -5.50
C THR A 96 -2.00 4.96 -6.83
N ILE A 97 -1.43 3.75 -6.79
CA ILE A 97 -1.28 2.87 -7.94
C ILE A 97 -2.11 1.63 -7.66
N SER A 98 -2.83 1.14 -8.66
CA SER A 98 -3.59 -0.11 -8.52
C SER A 98 -2.93 -1.23 -9.33
N VAL A 99 -2.89 -2.43 -8.75
CA VAL A 99 -2.25 -3.60 -9.34
C VAL A 99 -3.32 -4.59 -9.77
N PHE A 100 -3.27 -5.00 -11.03
CA PHE A 100 -4.18 -5.98 -11.62
C PHE A 100 -3.38 -7.16 -12.16
N GLU A 101 -3.94 -8.36 -12.06
CA GLU A 101 -3.37 -9.52 -12.73
C GLU A 101 -3.67 -9.43 -14.23
N ALA A 102 -2.63 -9.62 -15.05
CA ALA A 102 -2.76 -9.69 -16.50
C ALA A 102 -3.65 -10.87 -16.90
N ASP A 103 -4.31 -10.76 -18.05
CA ASP A 103 -5.19 -11.78 -18.62
C ASP A 103 -6.39 -12.19 -17.75
N LYS A 104 -6.68 -11.45 -16.66
CA LYS A 104 -7.92 -11.58 -15.91
C LYS A 104 -8.97 -10.59 -16.38
N SER A 105 -10.19 -11.08 -16.56
CA SER A 105 -11.34 -10.24 -16.83
C SER A 105 -11.75 -9.45 -15.59
N ILE A 106 -12.26 -8.23 -15.81
CA ILE A 106 -12.80 -7.38 -14.76
C ILE A 106 -14.25 -7.79 -14.51
N SER A 107 -14.58 -8.14 -13.28
CA SER A 107 -15.96 -8.43 -12.86
C SER A 107 -16.77 -7.13 -12.73
N ARG A 108 -18.10 -7.26 -12.68
CA ARG A 108 -18.99 -6.10 -12.45
C ARG A 108 -18.72 -5.41 -11.12
N SER A 109 -18.42 -6.17 -10.05
CA SER A 109 -18.08 -5.60 -8.74
C SER A 109 -16.74 -4.84 -8.79
N GLN A 110 -15.76 -5.37 -9.51
CA GLN A 110 -14.48 -4.68 -9.73
C GLN A 110 -14.63 -3.38 -10.53
N GLY A 111 -15.64 -3.29 -11.41
CA GLY A 111 -15.98 -2.05 -12.11
C GLY A 111 -16.22 -0.88 -11.16
N GLN A 112 -16.89 -1.09 -10.03
CA GLN A 112 -17.13 -0.03 -9.04
C GLN A 112 -15.84 0.46 -8.37
N TYR A 113 -14.89 -0.44 -8.13
CA TYR A 113 -13.58 -0.10 -7.56
C TYR A 113 -12.74 0.70 -8.55
N ILE A 114 -12.83 0.36 -9.83
CA ILE A 114 -12.20 1.09 -10.93
C ILE A 114 -12.77 2.51 -11.01
N ASP A 115 -14.08 2.66 -10.90
CA ASP A 115 -14.71 3.97 -10.94
C ASP A 115 -14.27 4.82 -9.74
N TYR A 116 -14.18 4.22 -8.54
CA TYR A 116 -13.59 4.90 -7.38
C TYR A 116 -12.15 5.37 -7.66
N LEU A 117 -11.28 4.52 -8.21
CA LEU A 117 -9.89 4.89 -8.53
C LEU A 117 -9.82 6.05 -9.53
N LYS A 118 -10.69 6.07 -10.56
CA LYS A 118 -10.76 7.17 -11.52
C LYS A 118 -11.16 8.50 -10.87
N LEU A 119 -12.01 8.46 -9.84
CA LEU A 119 -12.44 9.65 -9.10
C LEU A 119 -11.36 10.25 -8.20
N LEU A 120 -10.25 9.53 -7.96
CA LEU A 120 -9.10 10.06 -7.21
C LEU A 120 -8.30 11.12 -8.01
N ASN A 121 -8.65 11.37 -9.28
CA ASN A 121 -8.06 12.43 -10.12
C ASN A 121 -6.53 12.38 -10.11
N ASN A 122 -5.88 13.49 -9.73
CA ASN A 122 -4.43 13.62 -9.67
C ASN A 122 -3.77 12.69 -8.62
N LYS A 123 -4.52 12.13 -7.66
CA LYS A 123 -4.00 11.15 -6.70
C LYS A 123 -3.86 9.77 -7.35
N PHE A 124 -4.66 9.42 -8.35
CA PHE A 124 -4.46 8.14 -9.05
C PHE A 124 -3.35 8.23 -10.09
N ALA A 125 -2.23 7.56 -9.82
CA ALA A 125 -1.05 7.57 -10.67
C ALA A 125 -1.11 6.53 -11.80
N GLY A 126 -2.05 5.58 -11.73
CA GLY A 126 -2.30 4.62 -12.79
C GLY A 126 -2.29 3.16 -12.32
N TRP A 127 -1.99 2.28 -13.27
CA TRP A 127 -2.25 0.85 -13.18
C TRP A 127 -0.97 0.08 -13.46
N VAL A 128 -0.75 -1.01 -12.73
CA VAL A 128 0.29 -1.99 -13.00
C VAL A 128 -0.37 -3.31 -13.35
N LEU A 129 -0.05 -3.86 -14.52
CA LEU A 129 -0.42 -5.23 -14.88
C LEU A 129 0.70 -6.17 -14.43
N ASN A 130 0.39 -7.00 -13.44
CA ASN A 130 1.31 -8.01 -12.89
C ASN A 130 1.04 -9.39 -13.51
N LYS A 131 2.04 -10.28 -13.50
CA LYS A 131 2.00 -11.63 -14.09
C LYS A 131 1.75 -11.67 -15.60
N ALA A 132 2.06 -10.59 -16.31
CA ALA A 132 1.98 -10.58 -17.77
C ALA A 132 2.94 -11.61 -18.39
N ALA A 133 2.45 -12.35 -19.39
CA ALA A 133 3.28 -13.31 -20.11
C ALA A 133 4.41 -12.59 -20.86
N ILE A 134 5.64 -13.10 -20.74
CA ILE A 134 6.76 -12.64 -21.55
C ILE A 134 6.65 -13.30 -22.93
N ASN A 135 6.17 -12.56 -23.92
CA ASN A 135 6.26 -13.00 -25.31
C ASN A 135 7.71 -12.84 -25.78
N THR A 136 8.52 -13.89 -25.64
CA THR A 136 9.81 -13.96 -26.33
C THR A 136 9.53 -14.08 -27.83
N HIS A 137 9.65 -12.97 -28.57
CA HIS A 137 9.71 -13.05 -30.02
C HIS A 137 10.94 -13.88 -30.40
N SER A 138 10.74 -15.16 -30.72
CA SER A 138 11.78 -15.98 -31.33
C SER A 138 12.10 -15.37 -32.68
N LYS A 139 13.31 -14.81 -32.82
CA LYS A 139 13.92 -14.60 -34.12
C LYS A 139 13.99 -15.99 -34.77
N LYS A 140 13.01 -16.33 -35.62
CA LYS A 140 13.19 -17.37 -36.62
C LYS A 140 14.35 -16.91 -37.50
N ALA A 141 15.55 -17.38 -37.19
CA ALA A 141 16.65 -17.39 -38.12
C ALA A 141 16.15 -18.16 -39.35
N LYS A 142 16.02 -17.45 -40.47
CA LYS A 142 15.79 -18.06 -41.78
C LYS A 142 17.02 -18.94 -42.06
N SER A 143 16.82 -20.25 -42.08
CA SER A 143 17.74 -21.22 -42.70
C SER A 143 17.58 -21.18 -44.20
#